data_AF-A0A3D5RA03-F1
#
_entry.id   AF-A0A3D5RA03-F1
#
_cell.length_a   1.000
_cell.length_b   1.000
_cell.length_c   1.000
_cell.angle_alpha   90.00
_cell.angle_beta   90.00
_cell.angle_gamma   90.00
#
_symmetry.space_group_name_H-M   'P 1'
#
loop_
_entity.id
_entity.type
_entity.pdbx_description
1 polymer ?
#
loop_
_entity_poly.entity_id
_entity_poly.type
_entity_poly.pdbx_seq_one_letter_code
_entity_poly.pdbx_strand_id
1 'polypeptide(L)'
;MNYKKIKDLKVNERFDSFFLVKAKEVKSDKNGKLYMDLILGDGEEEINGKIWNLNKDIENRIEDYKVMKIRGTASEWKGVKQLKIERIREINSQDEIDIRDFVEAAPLDIDDMFDEVKAYISKIKNEDIKKIVV
;
A
#
# COMPACT_ATOMS: atom_id res chain seq x y z
N MET A 1 -12.86 -8.01 -13.19
CA MET A 1 -12.24 -6.97 -12.33
C MET A 1 -11.62 -5.92 -13.24
N ASN A 2 -12.05 -4.65 -13.17
CA ASN A 2 -11.70 -3.61 -14.16
C ASN A 2 -11.02 -2.40 -13.48
N TYR A 3 -9.90 -2.66 -12.79
CA TYR A 3 -8.99 -1.63 -12.28
C TYR A 3 -7.65 -1.71 -13.02
N LYS A 4 -7.00 -0.56 -13.22
CA LYS A 4 -5.73 -0.47 -13.93
C LYS A 4 -4.55 -0.75 -12.99
N LYS A 5 -3.62 -1.58 -13.44
CA LYS A 5 -2.30 -1.79 -12.81
C LYS A 5 -1.36 -0.64 -13.14
N ILE A 6 -0.29 -0.47 -12.37
CA ILE A 6 0.66 0.64 -12.48
C ILE A 6 1.29 0.71 -13.88
N LYS A 7 1.68 -0.45 -14.43
CA LYS A 7 2.21 -0.60 -15.79
C LYS A 7 1.30 -0.05 -16.89
N ASP A 8 -0.02 -0.15 -16.70
CA ASP A 8 -1.02 0.25 -17.69
C ASP A 8 -1.40 1.73 -17.59
N LEU A 9 -0.92 2.45 -16.55
CA LEU A 9 -1.21 3.87 -16.37
C LEU A 9 -0.41 4.72 -17.35
N LYS A 10 -1.09 5.43 -18.25
CA LYS A 10 -0.46 6.38 -19.17
C LYS A 10 -0.42 7.78 -18.57
N VAL A 11 0.63 8.53 -18.87
CA VAL A 11 0.77 9.93 -18.44
C VAL A 11 -0.42 10.74 -18.96
N ASN A 12 -0.96 11.62 -18.12
CA ASN A 12 -2.17 12.42 -18.32
C ASN A 12 -3.48 11.62 -18.39
N GLU A 13 -3.46 10.34 -18.06
CA GLU A 13 -4.65 9.50 -18.02
C GLU A 13 -5.27 9.47 -16.62
N ARG A 14 -6.60 9.49 -16.57
CA ARG A 14 -7.34 9.24 -15.33
C ARG A 14 -7.40 7.75 -15.02
N PHE A 15 -7.32 7.44 -13.73
CA PHE A 15 -7.44 6.09 -13.22
C PHE A 15 -8.39 6.03 -12.02
N ASP A 16 -8.96 4.85 -11.83
CA ASP A 16 -9.76 4.47 -10.67
C ASP A 16 -9.36 3.03 -10.34
N SER A 17 -8.49 2.87 -9.35
CA SER A 17 -7.80 1.62 -9.05
C SER A 17 -7.58 1.44 -7.55
N PHE A 18 -7.12 0.26 -7.17
CA PHE A 18 -6.78 -0.08 -5.80
C PHE A 18 -5.27 -0.18 -5.65
N PHE A 19 -4.73 0.29 -4.52
CA PHE A 19 -3.32 0.21 -4.21
C PHE A 19 -3.10 0.00 -2.71
N LEU A 20 -2.05 -0.74 -2.36
CA LEU A 20 -1.54 -0.81 -1.00
C LEU A 20 -0.75 0.47 -0.69
N VAL A 21 -1.08 1.15 0.41
CA VAL A 21 -0.27 2.25 0.93
C VAL A 21 0.92 1.67 1.69
N LYS A 22 2.11 1.63 1.08
CA LYS A 22 3.33 1.08 1.72
C LYS A 22 3.97 2.07 2.69
N ALA A 23 3.89 3.37 2.38
CA ALA A 23 4.37 4.44 3.25
C ALA A 23 3.65 5.75 2.97
N LYS A 24 3.52 6.60 3.99
CA LYS A 24 3.07 7.99 3.89
C LYS A 24 4.01 8.97 4.59
N GLU A 25 4.18 10.14 4.00
CA GLU A 25 4.97 11.23 4.57
C GLU A 25 4.30 12.58 4.31
N VAL A 26 4.12 13.39 5.35
CA VAL A 26 3.59 14.76 5.21
C VAL A 26 4.74 15.72 4.99
N LYS A 27 4.68 16.49 3.90
CA LYS A 27 5.71 17.46 3.48
C LYS A 27 5.09 18.81 3.21
N SER A 28 5.91 19.87 3.21
CA SER A 28 5.52 21.21 2.78
C SER A 28 6.11 21.54 1.41
N ASP A 29 5.32 22.21 0.56
CA ASP A 29 5.80 22.76 -0.70
C ASP A 29 6.62 24.05 -0.46
N LYS A 30 7.16 24.63 -1.55
CA LYS A 30 7.93 25.89 -1.49
C LYS A 30 7.12 27.09 -0.96
N ASN A 31 5.79 26.99 -0.94
CA ASN A 31 4.87 28.02 -0.46
C ASN A 31 4.35 27.72 0.95
N GLY A 32 4.86 26.68 1.62
CA GLY A 32 4.43 26.25 2.95
C GLY A 32 3.11 25.46 2.97
N LYS A 33 2.52 25.10 1.82
CA LYS A 33 1.32 24.26 1.76
C LYS A 33 1.68 22.81 1.99
N LEU A 34 0.93 22.15 2.89
CA LEU A 34 1.11 20.74 3.18
C LEU A 34 0.61 19.86 2.02
N TYR A 35 1.37 18.82 1.73
CA TYR A 35 1.02 17.73 0.83
C TYR A 35 1.47 16.40 1.44
N MET A 36 0.82 15.31 1.03
CA MET A 36 1.22 13.96 1.43
C MET A 36 1.88 13.25 0.26
N ASP A 37 3.05 12.68 0.53
CA ASP A 37 3.78 11.80 -0.36
C ASP A 37 3.48 10.35 0.05
N LEU A 38 3.11 9.52 -0.92
CA LEU A 38 2.71 8.13 -0.70
C LEU A 38 3.55 7.21 -1.58
N ILE A 39 3.94 6.07 -1.02
CA ILE A 39 4.45 4.93 -1.81
C ILE A 39 3.28 3.96 -1.96
N LEU A 40 2.86 3.73 -3.20
CA LEU A 40 1.72 2.91 -3.55
C LEU A 40 2.17 1.65 -4.29
N GLY A 41 1.72 0.47 -3.84
CA GLY A 41 1.98 -0.80 -4.50
C GLY A 41 0.72 -1.41 -5.12
N ASP A 42 0.86 -2.09 -6.26
CA ASP A 42 -0.22 -2.88 -6.88
C ASP A 42 0.01 -4.40 -6.82
N GLY A 43 0.97 -4.83 -6.01
CA GLY A 43 1.44 -6.22 -5.85
C GLY A 43 2.64 -6.58 -6.75
N GLU A 44 2.85 -5.87 -7.87
CA GLU A 44 3.96 -6.11 -8.80
C GLU A 44 4.95 -4.95 -8.81
N GLU A 45 4.44 -3.72 -8.81
CA GLU A 45 5.25 -2.51 -8.92
C GLU A 45 4.90 -1.51 -7.80
N GLU A 46 5.79 -0.54 -7.62
CA GLU A 46 5.57 0.60 -6.75
C GLU A 46 5.56 1.91 -7.56
N ILE A 47 4.74 2.86 -7.13
CA ILE A 47 4.69 4.20 -7.71
C ILE A 47 4.49 5.26 -6.64
N ASN A 48 5.09 6.43 -6.86
CA ASN A 48 4.89 7.60 -6.00
C ASN A 48 3.52 8.22 -6.25
N GLY A 49 2.76 8.46 -5.19
CA GLY A 49 1.48 9.16 -5.19
C GLY A 49 1.56 10.47 -4.40
N LYS A 50 0.94 11.55 -4.90
CA LYS A 50 0.92 12.85 -4.23
C LYS A 50 -0.50 13.35 -4.02
N ILE A 51 -0.83 13.68 -2.77
CA ILE A 51 -2.05 14.40 -2.39
C ILE A 51 -1.68 15.84 -2.07
N TRP A 52 -2.17 16.77 -2.88
CA TRP A 52 -1.94 18.20 -2.70
C TRP A 52 -3.01 18.83 -1.81
N ASN A 53 -2.68 19.94 -1.15
CA ASN A 53 -3.57 20.65 -0.22
C ASN A 53 -4.11 19.72 0.87
N LEU A 54 -3.20 19.03 1.56
CA LEU A 54 -3.54 18.08 2.60
C LEU A 54 -4.33 18.80 3.71
N ASN A 55 -5.48 18.24 4.07
CA ASN A 55 -6.24 18.64 5.25
C ASN A 55 -6.21 17.49 6.28
N LYS A 56 -6.51 17.82 7.55
CA LYS A 56 -6.46 16.85 8.66
C LYS A 56 -7.44 15.68 8.46
N ASP A 57 -8.58 15.92 7.82
CA ASP A 57 -9.58 14.88 7.59
C ASP A 57 -9.10 13.81 6.60
N ILE A 58 -8.36 14.21 5.56
CA ILE A 58 -7.75 13.29 4.61
C ILE A 58 -6.59 12.55 5.27
N GLU A 59 -5.75 13.25 6.03
CA GLU A 59 -4.60 12.66 6.73
C GLU A 59 -5.02 11.54 7.68
N ASN A 60 -6.08 11.76 8.48
CA ASN A 60 -6.58 10.77 9.45
C ASN A 60 -7.20 9.53 8.80
N ARG A 61 -7.55 9.58 7.51
CA ARG A 61 -8.21 8.47 6.80
C ARG A 61 -7.23 7.58 6.03
N ILE A 62 -5.97 8.01 5.91
CA ILE A 62 -4.94 7.28 5.18
C ILE A 62 -4.08 6.56 6.20
N GLU A 63 -4.11 5.23 6.16
CA GLU A 63 -3.31 4.39 7.04
C GLU A 63 -2.27 3.62 6.23
N ASP A 64 -1.09 3.46 6.82
CA ASP A 64 -0.04 2.63 6.25
C ASP A 64 -0.46 1.16 6.27
N TYR A 65 0.02 0.39 5.31
CA TYR A 65 -0.25 -1.03 5.10
C TYR A 65 -1.72 -1.40 4.90
N LYS A 66 -2.55 -0.44 4.46
CA LYS A 66 -3.93 -0.71 4.01
C LYS A 66 -4.07 -0.58 2.50
N VAL A 67 -4.90 -1.45 1.92
CA VAL A 67 -5.36 -1.31 0.54
C VAL A 67 -6.46 -0.26 0.49
N MET A 68 -6.28 0.74 -0.37
CA MET A 68 -7.20 1.85 -0.53
C MET A 68 -7.61 1.99 -2.00
N LYS A 69 -8.84 2.46 -2.22
CA LYS A 69 -9.30 2.85 -3.55
C LYS A 69 -8.85 4.27 -3.84
N ILE A 70 -8.13 4.44 -4.94
CA ILE A 70 -7.51 5.70 -5.33
C ILE A 70 -8.00 6.08 -6.73
N ARG A 71 -8.49 7.31 -6.83
CA ARG A 71 -8.80 7.96 -8.09
C ARG A 71 -7.92 9.18 -8.28
N GLY A 72 -7.39 9.32 -9.48
CA GLY A 72 -6.53 10.44 -9.79
C GLY A 72 -6.13 10.47 -11.25
N THR A 73 -5.05 11.21 -11.50
CA THR A 73 -4.46 11.35 -12.83
C THR A 73 -2.98 10.94 -12.74
N ALA A 74 -2.54 10.06 -13.64
CA ALA A 74 -1.13 9.75 -13.78
C ALA A 74 -0.42 10.97 -14.38
N SER A 75 0.69 11.37 -13.78
CA SER A 75 1.47 12.55 -14.16
C SER A 75 2.93 12.17 -14.27
N GLU A 76 3.72 13.06 -14.86
CA GLU A 76 5.17 12.87 -14.99
C GLU A 76 5.88 14.12 -14.50
N TRP A 77 6.89 13.93 -13.66
CA TRP A 77 7.73 15.00 -13.16
C TRP A 77 9.20 14.65 -13.36
N LYS A 78 9.91 15.46 -14.15
CA LYS A 78 11.33 15.25 -14.50
C LYS A 78 11.63 13.84 -15.03
N GLY A 79 10.73 13.27 -15.84
CA GLY A 79 10.91 11.92 -16.41
C GLY A 79 10.44 10.78 -15.51
N VAL A 80 9.93 11.08 -14.30
CA VAL A 80 9.45 10.07 -13.35
C VAL A 80 7.93 10.10 -13.30
N LYS A 81 7.30 8.95 -13.59
CA LYS A 81 5.85 8.77 -13.47
C LYS A 81 5.44 8.82 -12.00
N GLN A 82 4.39 9.58 -11.70
CA GLN A 82 3.82 9.73 -10.36
C GLN A 82 2.30 9.90 -10.46
N LEU A 83 1.56 9.49 -9.43
CA LEU A 83 0.11 9.63 -9.38
C LEU A 83 -0.27 10.93 -8.67
N LYS A 84 -1.03 11.79 -9.34
CA LYS A 84 -1.71 12.90 -8.68
C LYS A 84 -3.04 12.38 -8.15
N ILE A 85 -3.15 12.27 -6.83
CA ILE A 85 -4.31 11.69 -6.17
C ILE A 85 -5.37 12.78 -5.95
N GLU A 86 -6.58 12.52 -6.42
CA GLU A 86 -7.73 13.42 -6.32
C GLU A 86 -8.74 12.94 -5.28
N ARG A 87 -8.93 11.62 -5.16
CA ARG A 87 -9.74 10.98 -4.13
C ARG A 87 -9.11 9.70 -3.65
N ILE A 88 -9.22 9.46 -2.36
CA ILE A 88 -8.77 8.25 -1.68
C ILE A 88 -9.84 7.84 -0.67
N ARG A 89 -10.13 6.54 -0.58
CA ARG A 89 -11.03 5.98 0.42
C ARG A 89 -10.63 4.56 0.79
N GLU A 90 -11.01 4.13 1.98
CA GLU A 90 -10.95 2.72 2.34
C GLU A 90 -11.83 1.88 1.41
N ILE A 91 -11.41 0.63 1.22
CA ILE A 91 -12.18 -0.38 0.51
C ILE A 91 -13.43 -0.74 1.32
N ASN A 92 -14.48 -1.16 0.63
CA ASN A 92 -15.70 -1.62 1.28
C ASN A 92 -16.14 -2.97 0.69
N SER A 93 -17.16 -3.57 1.30
CA SER A 93 -17.69 -4.88 0.88
C SER A 93 -18.22 -4.92 -0.56
N GLN A 94 -18.43 -3.78 -1.22
CA GLN A 94 -18.89 -3.69 -2.60
C GLN A 94 -17.75 -3.63 -3.62
N ASP A 95 -16.49 -3.47 -3.19
CA ASP A 95 -15.36 -3.34 -4.11
C ASP A 95 -14.89 -4.69 -4.69
N GLU A 96 -15.34 -5.82 -4.12
CA GLU A 96 -15.06 -7.19 -4.62
C GLU A 96 -13.58 -7.44 -4.96
N ILE A 97 -12.67 -7.03 -4.07
CA ILE A 97 -11.22 -7.24 -4.23
C ILE A 97 -10.69 -8.25 -3.22
N ASP A 98 -9.68 -9.03 -3.60
CA ASP A 98 -8.84 -9.76 -2.66
C ASP A 98 -7.64 -8.89 -2.28
N ILE A 99 -7.47 -8.64 -0.99
CA ILE A 99 -6.35 -7.85 -0.45
C ILE A 99 -5.00 -8.54 -0.78
N ARG A 100 -5.01 -9.86 -0.93
CA ARG A 100 -3.82 -10.67 -1.26
C ARG A 100 -3.21 -10.31 -2.62
N ASP A 101 -3.98 -9.74 -3.54
CA ASP A 101 -3.48 -9.31 -4.86
C ASP A 101 -2.59 -8.05 -4.81
N PHE A 102 -2.56 -7.35 -3.67
CA PHE A 102 -1.89 -6.05 -3.50
C PHE A 102 -0.76 -6.08 -2.47
N VAL A 103 -0.71 -7.12 -1.65
CA VAL A 103 0.43 -7.41 -0.78
C VAL A 103 1.38 -8.27 -1.58
N GLU A 104 2.67 -7.96 -1.58
CA GLU A 104 3.70 -8.93 -2.00
C GLU A 104 3.63 -10.11 -1.03
N ALA A 105 2.74 -11.06 -1.30
CA ALA A 105 2.73 -12.33 -0.62
C ALA A 105 3.99 -13.07 -1.07
N ALA A 106 4.79 -13.54 -0.11
CA ALA A 106 5.66 -14.65 -0.41
C ALA A 106 4.79 -15.77 -1.04
N PRO A 107 5.28 -16.55 -2.01
CA PRO A 107 4.54 -17.66 -2.63
C PRO A 107 4.22 -18.81 -1.64
N LEU A 108 4.35 -18.56 -0.34
CA LEU A 108 4.18 -19.49 0.75
C LEU A 108 2.94 -19.10 1.54
N ASP A 109 2.12 -20.10 1.84
CA ASP A 109 0.93 -19.91 2.68
C ASP A 109 1.36 -19.41 4.08
N ILE A 110 0.60 -18.47 4.64
CA ILE A 110 0.80 -17.98 6.00
C ILE A 110 0.70 -19.14 7.00
N ASP A 111 -0.21 -20.07 6.75
CA ASP A 111 -0.40 -21.24 7.62
C ASP A 111 0.83 -22.15 7.56
N ASP A 112 1.39 -22.39 6.37
CA ASP A 112 2.61 -23.17 6.18
C ASP A 112 3.82 -22.51 6.87
N MET A 113 3.97 -21.18 6.75
CA MET A 113 5.05 -20.45 7.41
C MET A 113 4.92 -20.48 8.93
N PHE A 114 3.70 -20.35 9.45
CA PHE A 114 3.44 -20.39 10.89
C PHE A 114 3.71 -21.78 11.47
N ASP A 115 3.34 -22.84 10.73
CA ASP A 115 3.64 -24.21 11.13
C ASP A 115 5.13 -24.54 11.02
N GLU A 116 5.86 -23.97 10.06
CA GLU A 116 7.32 -24.07 10.02
C GLU A 116 7.97 -23.45 11.26
N VAL A 117 7.52 -22.25 11.66
CA VAL A 117 8.00 -21.59 12.89
C VAL A 117 7.71 -22.46 14.12
N LYS A 118 6.50 -23.00 14.26
CA LYS A 118 6.18 -23.95 15.35
C LYS A 118 7.07 -25.18 15.33
N ALA A 119 7.36 -25.73 14.14
CA ALA A 119 8.25 -26.88 13.99
C ALA A 119 9.69 -26.57 14.40
N TYR A 120 10.16 -25.33 14.27
CA TYR A 120 11.43 -24.89 14.84
C TYR A 120 11.37 -24.72 16.35
N ILE A 121 10.28 -24.15 16.88
CA ILE A 121 10.07 -24.00 18.34
C ILE A 121 10.04 -25.38 19.02
N SER A 122 9.42 -26.38 18.40
CA SER A 122 9.36 -27.74 18.95
C SER A 122 10.73 -28.41 19.02
N LYS A 123 11.71 -28.00 18.19
CA LYS A 123 13.10 -28.50 18.19
C LYS A 123 13.97 -27.88 19.27
N ILE A 124 13.52 -26.82 19.96
CA ILE A 124 14.26 -26.23 21.08
C ILE A 124 14.30 -27.25 22.23
N LYS A 125 15.51 -27.71 22.58
CA LYS A 125 15.74 -28.71 23.63
C LYS A 125 15.81 -28.12 25.04
N ASN A 126 16.08 -26.83 25.15
CA ASN A 126 16.12 -26.13 26.43
C ASN A 126 14.71 -25.68 26.80
N GLU A 127 14.16 -26.27 27.84
CA GLU A 127 12.77 -26.05 28.29
C GLU A 127 12.51 -24.60 28.76
N ASP A 128 13.51 -23.94 29.34
CA ASP A 128 13.37 -22.55 29.79
C ASP A 128 13.30 -21.59 28.61
N ILE A 129 14.14 -21.80 27.58
CA ILE A 129 14.12 -21.02 26.34
C ILE A 129 12.82 -21.27 25.58
N LYS A 130 12.36 -22.52 25.51
CA LYS A 130 11.14 -22.90 24.80
C LYS A 130 9.91 -22.18 25.37
N LYS A 131 9.81 -22.03 26.69
CA LYS A 131 8.71 -21.32 27.37
C LYS A 131 8.64 -19.83 27.08
N ILE A 132 9.73 -19.21 26.62
CA ILE A 132 9.80 -17.77 26.32
C ILE A 132 9.41 -17.49 24.87
N VAL A 133 9.65 -18.44 23.96
CA VAL A 133 9.45 -18.28 22.52
C VAL A 133 8.01 -18.62 22.09
N VAL A 134 7.27 -19.38 22.91
CA VAL A 134 5.85 -19.75 22.70
C VAL A 134 4.91 -18.63 23.15
#